data_AF-A0A4P5NXM5-F1
#
_entry.id   AF-A0A4P5NXM5-F1
#
_cell.length_a   1.000
_cell.length_b   1.000
_cell.length_c   1.000
_cell.angle_alpha   90.00
_cell.angle_beta   90.00
_cell.angle_gamma   90.00
#
_symmetry.space_group_name_H-M   'P 1'
#
loop_
_entity.id
_entity.type
_entity.pdbx_description
1 polymer ?
#
loop_
_entity_poly.entity_id
_entity_poly.type
_entity_poly.pdbx_seq_one_letter_code
_entity_poly.pdbx_strand_id
1 'polypeptide(L)'
;MRLTTLTFLALFSPAAAHAYAPGSSQTEPTCPKGDRPVWVNTRTSVYHYRGMRWYGHTKYGKYACEKDALAEGRRVTRNGE
;
A
#
# COMPACT_ATOMS: atom_id res chain seq x y z
N MET A 1 1.27 27.11 -48.84
CA MET A 1 0.71 26.16 -47.86
C MET A 1 1.58 26.19 -46.61
N ARG A 2 1.08 26.72 -45.49
CA ARG A 2 1.76 26.69 -44.19
C ARG A 2 1.20 25.51 -43.41
N LEU A 3 2.01 24.48 -43.15
CA LEU A 3 1.64 23.39 -42.25
C LEU A 3 1.99 23.80 -40.82
N THR A 4 0.97 24.02 -40.00
CA THR A 4 1.06 24.19 -38.55
C THR A 4 1.16 22.82 -37.89
N THR A 5 2.34 22.47 -37.39
CA THR A 5 2.54 21.33 -36.49
C THR A 5 2.12 21.72 -35.07
N LEU A 6 1.01 21.14 -34.60
CA LEU A 6 0.57 21.21 -33.20
C LEU A 6 1.36 20.17 -32.40
N THR A 7 2.35 20.61 -31.63
CA THR A 7 3.02 19.79 -30.62
C THR A 7 2.12 19.66 -29.39
N PHE A 8 1.50 18.48 -29.26
CA PHE A 8 0.85 18.07 -28.01
C PHE A 8 1.91 17.85 -26.93
N LEU A 9 1.98 18.77 -25.95
CA LEU A 9 2.71 18.55 -24.70
C LEU A 9 1.95 17.52 -23.86
N ALA A 10 2.34 16.26 -23.96
CA ALA A 10 1.91 15.23 -23.03
C ALA A 10 2.59 15.49 -21.67
N LEU A 11 1.84 16.05 -20.72
CA LEU A 11 2.21 16.08 -19.31
C LEU A 11 2.17 14.63 -18.78
N PHE A 12 3.26 13.90 -18.99
CA PHE A 12 3.51 12.65 -18.29
C PHE A 12 3.77 12.99 -16.83
N SER A 13 2.73 12.98 -16.01
CA SER A 13 2.89 12.79 -14.56
C SER A 13 3.51 11.41 -14.36
N PRO A 14 4.70 11.29 -13.76
CA PRO A 14 5.09 10.01 -13.23
C PRO A 14 4.13 9.76 -12.05
N ALA A 15 3.12 8.90 -12.27
CA ALA A 15 2.53 8.19 -11.16
C ALA A 15 3.73 7.57 -10.43
N ALA A 16 4.01 8.05 -9.22
CA ALA A 16 5.08 7.52 -8.40
C ALA A 16 4.76 6.05 -8.16
N ALA A 17 5.29 5.20 -9.03
CA ALA A 17 5.40 3.78 -8.81
C ALA A 17 6.28 3.66 -7.57
N HIS A 18 5.63 3.62 -6.41
CA HIS A 18 6.27 3.18 -5.19
C HIS A 18 6.86 1.83 -5.54
N ALA A 19 8.18 1.79 -5.64
CA ALA A 19 8.92 0.57 -5.90
C ALA A 19 8.51 -0.40 -4.79
N TYR A 20 7.62 -1.34 -5.13
CA TYR A 20 7.31 -2.48 -4.29
C TYR A 20 8.59 -3.31 -4.31
N ALA A 21 9.48 -3.06 -3.34
CA ALA A 21 10.57 -3.97 -3.07
C ALA A 21 9.95 -5.29 -2.56
N PRO A 22 10.13 -6.43 -3.25
CA PRO A 22 9.66 -7.71 -2.75
C PRO A 22 10.64 -8.18 -1.67
N GLY A 23 10.42 -7.68 -0.47
CA GLY A 23 11.15 -8.00 0.74
C GLY A 23 10.43 -7.30 1.85
N SER A 24 10.09 -8.02 2.91
CA SER A 24 9.44 -7.49 4.11
C SER A 24 10.19 -6.26 4.61
N SER A 25 9.78 -5.07 4.17
CA SER A 25 10.18 -3.83 4.80
C SER A 25 9.66 -3.94 6.23
N GLN A 26 10.56 -4.20 7.18
CA GLN A 26 10.25 -4.30 8.61
C GLN A 26 9.91 -2.93 9.21
N THR A 27 10.02 -1.87 8.40
CA THR A 27 9.67 -0.51 8.77
C THR A 27 8.23 -0.21 8.38
N GLU A 28 7.51 0.42 9.30
CA GLU A 28 6.17 0.92 9.10
C GLU A 28 6.17 2.02 8.02
N PRO A 29 5.33 1.92 6.97
CA PRO A 29 5.29 2.89 5.88
C PRO A 29 4.65 4.20 6.31
N THR A 30 5.02 5.29 5.65
CA THR A 30 4.25 6.54 5.71
C THR A 30 3.10 6.45 4.73
N CYS A 31 1.87 6.48 5.25
CA CYS A 31 0.66 6.42 4.43
C CYS A 31 0.10 7.83 4.10
N PRO A 32 -0.69 7.97 3.02
CA PRO A 32 -1.36 9.22 2.68
C PRO A 32 -2.26 9.75 3.81
N LYS A 33 -2.58 11.05 3.77
CA LYS A 33 -3.44 11.68 4.78
C LYS A 33 -4.80 10.97 4.87
N GLY A 34 -5.15 10.52 6.07
CA GLY A 34 -6.40 9.80 6.34
C GLY A 34 -6.32 8.29 6.09
N ASP A 35 -5.16 7.78 5.71
CA ASP A 35 -4.84 6.35 5.69
C ASP A 35 -3.87 6.03 6.84
N ARG A 36 -3.80 4.77 7.25
CA ARG A 36 -2.95 4.33 8.36
C ARG A 36 -2.18 3.06 8.01
N PRO A 37 -0.97 2.89 8.56
CA PRO A 37 -0.23 1.66 8.40
C PRO A 37 -0.96 0.49 9.04
N VAL A 38 -0.96 -0.63 8.33
CA VAL A 38 -1.50 -1.91 8.77
C VAL A 38 -0.47 -3.00 8.57
N TRP A 39 -0.53 -3.99 9.45
CA TRP A 39 0.22 -5.22 9.30
C TRP A 39 -0.64 -6.29 8.65
N VAL A 40 -0.27 -6.70 7.46
CA VAL A 40 -0.98 -7.67 6.64
C VAL A 40 -0.35 -9.03 6.79
N ASN A 41 -1.12 -10.05 7.16
CA ASN A 41 -0.75 -11.45 7.00
C ASN A 41 -1.13 -11.93 5.58
N THR A 42 -0.12 -12.24 4.77
CA THR A 42 -0.31 -12.62 3.36
C THR A 42 -0.89 -14.02 3.17
N ARG A 43 -0.80 -14.89 4.19
CA ARG A 43 -1.36 -16.25 4.12
C ARG A 43 -2.84 -16.32 4.45
N THR A 44 -3.31 -15.47 5.38
CA THR A 44 -4.71 -15.48 5.84
C THR A 44 -5.53 -14.36 5.21
N SER A 45 -4.89 -13.45 4.47
CA SER A 45 -5.49 -12.22 3.94
C SER A 45 -6.13 -11.35 5.04
N VAL A 46 -5.62 -11.45 6.26
CA VAL A 46 -6.05 -10.64 7.41
C VAL A 46 -5.05 -9.53 7.64
N TYR A 47 -5.53 -8.32 7.91
CA TYR A 47 -4.69 -7.22 8.38
C TYR A 47 -5.05 -6.77 9.80
N HIS A 48 -4.06 -6.21 10.47
CA HIS A 48 -4.10 -5.80 11.87
C HIS A 48 -3.69 -4.33 11.97
N TYR A 49 -4.33 -3.56 12.83
CA TYR A 49 -3.94 -2.19 13.12
C TYR A 49 -2.81 -2.13 14.15
N ARG A 50 -2.13 -0.98 14.20
CA ARG A 50 -1.13 -0.69 15.22
C ARG A 50 -1.73 -0.87 16.62
N GLY A 51 -1.02 -1.60 17.49
CA GLY A 51 -1.44 -1.91 18.86
C GLY A 51 -2.21 -3.23 19.02
N MET A 52 -2.55 -3.92 17.91
CA MET A 52 -3.12 -5.26 17.96
C MET A 52 -2.02 -6.31 18.16
N ARG A 53 -2.38 -7.46 18.75
CA ARG A 53 -1.44 -8.53 19.13
C ARG A 53 -0.58 -9.01 17.96
N TRP A 54 -1.14 -9.07 16.76
CA TRP A 54 -0.43 -9.61 15.60
C TRP A 54 0.33 -8.59 14.75
N TYR A 55 0.26 -7.30 15.10
CA TYR A 55 0.90 -6.24 14.33
C TYR A 55 2.44 -6.33 14.37
N GLY A 56 3.07 -6.68 13.24
CA GLY A 56 4.53 -6.87 13.16
C GLY A 56 5.03 -8.23 13.66
N HIS A 57 4.14 -9.12 14.11
CA HIS A 57 4.52 -10.33 14.85
C HIS A 57 4.46 -11.63 14.02
N THR A 58 3.86 -11.61 12.82
CA THR A 58 3.67 -12.84 12.04
C THR A 58 4.81 -13.08 11.05
N LYS A 59 5.29 -14.32 10.92
CA LYS A 59 6.34 -14.69 9.93
C LYS A 59 6.01 -14.30 8.48
N TYR A 60 4.73 -14.42 8.11
CA TYR A 60 4.25 -14.13 6.75
C TYR A 60 3.49 -12.81 6.72
N GLY A 61 4.10 -11.77 7.29
CA GLY A 61 3.52 -10.45 7.34
C GLY A 61 4.26 -9.43 6.48
N LYS A 62 3.53 -8.41 6.05
CA LYS A 62 4.07 -7.20 5.42
C LYS A 62 3.36 -5.97 5.99
N TYR A 63 4.07 -4.85 6.09
CA TYR A 63 3.36 -3.59 6.25
C TYR A 63 2.74 -3.14 4.92
N ALA A 64 1.57 -2.53 5.01
CA ALA A 64 0.89 -1.87 3.90
C ALA A 64 0.07 -0.70 4.46
N CYS A 65 -0.46 0.16 3.60
CA CYS A 65 -1.49 1.10 4.00
C CYS A 65 -2.87 0.40 3.99
N GLU A 66 -3.79 0.83 4.86
CA GLU A 66 -5.10 0.19 5.00
C GLU A 66 -5.86 0.18 3.68
N LYS A 67 -5.82 1.28 2.93
CA LYS A 67 -6.51 1.36 1.63
C LYS A 67 -5.94 0.39 0.60
N ASP A 68 -4.63 0.20 0.59
CA ASP A 68 -3.98 -0.79 -0.28
C ASP A 68 -4.37 -2.20 0.13
N ALA A 69 -4.40 -2.50 1.43
CA ALA A 69 -4.84 -3.80 1.93
C ALA A 69 -6.31 -4.08 1.54
N LEU A 70 -7.19 -3.09 1.65
CA LEU A 70 -8.58 -3.19 1.21
C LEU A 70 -8.71 -3.36 -0.31
N ALA A 71 -7.93 -2.62 -1.09
CA ALA A 71 -7.89 -2.75 -2.56
C ALA A 71 -7.38 -4.13 -3.00
N GLU A 72 -6.47 -4.73 -2.24
CA GLU A 72 -6.00 -6.12 -2.42
C GLU A 72 -7.00 -7.17 -1.88
N GLY A 73 -8.20 -6.78 -1.45
CA GLY A 73 -9.24 -7.70 -0.97
C GLY A 73 -8.97 -8.30 0.41
N ARG A 74 -8.10 -7.68 1.20
CA ARG A 74 -7.81 -8.13 2.56
C ARG A 74 -8.87 -7.67 3.54
N ARG A 75 -9.07 -8.45 4.59
CA ARG A 75 -10.06 -8.19 5.63
C ARG A 75 -9.41 -7.83 6.95
N VAL A 76 -10.05 -6.95 7.70
CA VAL A 76 -9.62 -6.61 9.06
C VAL A 76 -9.73 -7.83 9.98
N THR A 77 -8.82 -7.92 10.95
CA THR A 77 -8.91 -8.85 12.07
C THR A 77 -10.21 -8.65 12.88
N ARG A 78 -10.72 -9.72 13.48
CA ARG A 78 -11.92 -9.66 14.35
C ARG A 78 -11.45 -9.51 15.80
N ASN A 79 -12.18 -8.73 16.60
CA ASN A 79 -11.99 -8.62 18.05
C ASN A 79 -10.62 -8.07 18.51
N GLY A 80 -9.91 -7.32 17.66
CA GLY A 80 -8.66 -6.65 18.07
C GLY A 80 -7.44 -7.55 18.25
N GLU A 81 -7.49 -8.79 17.72
CA GLU A 81 -6.31 -9.66 17.64
C GLU A 81 -5.24 -9.11 16.71
#